data_AF-A0A4T0NY64-F1
#
_entry.id   AF-A0A4T0NY64-F1
#
_cell.length_a   1.000
_cell.length_b   1.000
_cell.length_c   1.000
_cell.angle_alpha   90.00
_cell.angle_beta   90.00
_cell.angle_gamma   90.00
#
_symmetry.space_group_name_H-M   'P 1'
#
loop_
_entity.id
_entity.type
_entity.pdbx_description
1 polymer ?
#
loop_
_entity_poly.entity_id
_entity_poly.type
_entity_poly.pdbx_seq_one_letter_code
_entity_poly.pdbx_strand_id
1 'polypeptide(L)'
;MPIPIDSLTTTTDDYLQIPLSNLKKAQIRSSSDFRSDVVTVPTSEVLEAMVNATFYDEIYEGDATVAQLEQKMATMAGKEAALWVVSGTQVS
;
A
#
# COMPACT_ATOMS: atom_id res chain seq x y z
N MET A 1 -18.09 -15.54 22.88
CA MET A 1 -17.71 -14.51 23.87
C MET A 1 -16.87 -13.47 23.13
N PRO A 2 -17.36 -12.23 22.93
CA PRO A 2 -16.56 -11.21 22.26
C PRO A 2 -15.39 -10.81 23.17
N ILE A 3 -14.22 -10.69 22.57
CA ILE A 3 -13.00 -10.23 23.25
C ILE A 3 -13.15 -8.72 23.56
N PRO A 4 -12.85 -8.27 24.79
CA PRO A 4 -12.90 -6.84 25.13
C PRO A 4 -11.84 -6.05 24.34
N ILE A 5 -12.25 -4.94 23.72
CA ILE A 5 -11.41 -4.09 22.85
C ILE A 5 -10.43 -3.23 23.67
N ASP A 6 -10.64 -3.12 24.98
CA ASP A 6 -9.91 -2.21 25.86
C ASP A 6 -8.53 -2.71 26.35
N SER A 7 -8.06 -3.90 25.95
CA SER A 7 -6.75 -4.43 26.36
C SER A 7 -5.61 -4.16 25.37
N LEU A 8 -5.80 -3.29 24.38
CA LEU A 8 -4.80 -2.94 23.37
C LEU A 8 -4.11 -1.59 23.64
N THR A 9 -3.98 -1.16 24.90
CA THR A 9 -3.08 -0.04 25.26
C THR A 9 -1.62 -0.48 25.36
N THR A 10 -1.19 -1.42 24.51
CA THR A 10 0.23 -1.61 24.20
C THR A 10 0.62 -0.46 23.28
N THR A 11 1.37 0.48 23.85
CA THR A 11 2.14 1.56 23.20
C THR A 11 2.13 1.47 21.67
N THR A 12 1.38 2.38 21.04
CA THR A 12 1.18 2.53 19.60
C THR A 12 2.48 2.66 18.79
N ASP A 13 3.63 2.84 19.44
CA ASP A 13 4.93 3.09 18.81
C ASP A 13 5.80 1.85 18.54
N ASP A 14 5.50 0.68 19.14
CA ASP A 14 6.42 -0.47 19.08
C ASP A 14 6.29 -1.31 17.80
N TYR A 15 5.18 -1.19 17.04
CA TYR A 15 4.92 -2.00 15.83
C TYR A 15 5.29 -1.31 14.52
N LEU A 16 5.60 0.00 14.54
CA LEU A 16 5.81 0.80 13.33
C LEU A 16 7.29 0.97 12.95
N GLN A 17 8.22 0.45 13.75
CA GLN A 17 9.63 0.51 13.45
C GLN A 17 10.04 -0.69 12.60
N ILE A 18 9.66 -0.72 11.31
CA ILE A 18 10.46 -1.50 10.35
C ILE A 18 11.86 -0.91 10.44
N PRO A 19 12.87 -1.64 10.93
CA PRO A 19 14.18 -1.04 11.06
C PRO A 19 14.63 -0.72 9.64
N LEU A 20 14.94 0.55 9.37
CA LEU A 20 15.32 1.06 8.05
C LEU A 20 16.47 0.23 7.43
N SER A 21 17.23 -0.46 8.29
CA SER A 21 18.25 -1.45 7.92
C SER A 21 17.72 -2.65 7.14
N ASN A 22 16.52 -3.15 7.43
CA ASN A 22 15.89 -4.25 6.70
C ASN A 22 15.37 -3.80 5.33
N LEU A 23 14.76 -2.62 5.25
CA LEU A 23 14.33 -2.02 3.98
C LEU A 23 15.52 -1.78 3.05
N LYS A 24 16.60 -1.19 3.57
CA LYS A 24 17.82 -0.93 2.79
C LYS A 24 18.47 -2.22 2.28
N LYS A 25 18.50 -3.28 3.09
CA LYS A 25 18.98 -4.61 2.65
C LYS A 25 18.13 -5.18 1.52
N ALA A 26 16.81 -5.08 1.63
CA ALA A 26 15.89 -5.56 0.58
C ALA A 26 16.06 -4.77 -0.73
N GLN A 27 16.20 -3.45 -0.66
CA GLN A 27 16.45 -2.59 -1.83
C GLN A 27 17.78 -2.91 -2.52
N ILE A 28 18.87 -3.13 -1.77
CA ILE A 28 20.16 -3.54 -2.35
C ILE A 28 20.04 -4.86 -3.09
N ARG A 29 19.32 -5.84 -2.51
CA ARG A 29 19.06 -7.12 -3.16
C ARG A 29 18.27 -6.97 -4.46
N SER A 30 17.20 -6.18 -4.44
CA SER A 30 16.36 -5.91 -5.61
C SER A 30 17.12 -5.17 -6.72
N SER A 31 17.98 -4.21 -6.36
CA SER A 31 18.79 -3.43 -7.31
C SER A 31 19.73 -4.29 -8.18
N SER A 32 20.07 -5.49 -7.73
CA SER A 32 20.94 -6.42 -8.47
C SER A 32 20.17 -7.64 -9.01
N ASP A 33 18.84 -7.66 -8.89
CA ASP A 33 17.97 -8.75 -9.37
C ASP A 33 17.34 -8.37 -10.72
N PHE A 34 17.90 -8.91 -11.81
CA PHE A 34 17.48 -8.62 -13.18
C PHE A 34 16.47 -9.61 -13.76
N ARG A 35 15.87 -10.48 -12.93
CA ARG A 35 14.93 -11.50 -13.41
C ARG A 35 13.61 -10.89 -13.87
N SER A 36 13.15 -9.82 -13.22
CA SER A 36 11.95 -9.07 -13.57
C SER A 36 11.88 -7.78 -12.75
N ASP A 37 11.23 -6.77 -13.29
CA ASP A 37 10.84 -5.50 -12.63
C ASP A 37 9.82 -5.68 -11.47
N VAL A 38 9.15 -6.83 -11.37
CA VAL A 38 8.23 -7.13 -10.26
C VAL A 38 8.96 -7.38 -8.93
N VAL A 39 10.29 -7.51 -8.93
CA VAL A 39 11.10 -7.71 -7.70
C VAL A 39 11.40 -6.39 -6.97
N THR A 40 10.81 -5.28 -7.41
CA THR A 40 10.98 -3.94 -6.83
C THR A 40 10.55 -3.89 -5.36
N VAL A 41 11.22 -3.04 -4.58
CA VAL A 41 10.98 -2.86 -3.15
C VAL A 41 10.57 -1.40 -2.90
N PRO A 42 9.53 -1.13 -2.11
CA PRO A 42 9.05 0.24 -1.87
C PRO A 42 10.13 1.12 -1.22
N THR A 43 10.08 2.42 -1.52
CA THR A 43 10.89 3.44 -0.84
C THR A 43 10.28 3.79 0.52
N SER A 44 11.03 4.49 1.37
CA SER A 44 10.52 4.96 2.66
C SER A 44 9.32 5.88 2.51
N GLU A 45 9.32 6.76 1.50
CA GLU A 45 8.22 7.68 1.19
C GLU A 45 6.96 6.92 0.79
N VAL A 46 7.09 5.84 0.00
CA VAL A 46 5.96 4.98 -0.37
C VAL A 46 5.39 4.29 0.86
N LEU A 47 6.23 3.79 1.77
CA LEU A 47 5.76 3.20 3.01
C LEU A 47 5.04 4.21 3.91
N GLU A 48 5.57 5.43 4.03
CA GLU A 48 4.93 6.50 4.78
C GLU A 48 3.56 6.86 4.16
N ALA A 49 3.48 6.96 2.84
CA ALA A 49 2.22 7.18 2.12
C ALA A 49 1.22 6.04 2.38
N MET A 50 1.68 4.78 2.44
CA MET A 50 0.82 3.64 2.77
C MET A 50 0.30 3.71 4.19
N VAL A 51 1.13 4.07 5.18
CA VAL A 51 0.71 4.18 6.59
C VAL A 51 -0.30 5.32 6.78
N ASN A 52 -0.16 6.40 6.03
CA ASN A 52 -1.05 7.56 6.09
C ASN A 52 -2.30 7.44 5.20
N ALA A 53 -2.45 6.34 4.45
CA ALA A 53 -3.61 6.10 3.61
C ALA A 53 -4.87 5.81 4.45
N THR A 54 -6.03 5.94 3.81
CA THR A 54 -7.27 5.40 4.37
C THR A 54 -7.31 3.88 4.21
N PHE A 55 -7.93 3.20 5.17
CA PHE A 55 -8.02 1.74 5.24
C PHE A 55 -9.48 1.29 5.37
N TYR A 56 -10.39 1.94 4.65
CA TYR A 56 -11.82 1.64 4.73
C TYR A 56 -12.20 0.43 3.87
N ASP A 57 -13.41 -0.09 4.08
CA ASP A 57 -13.97 -1.16 3.26
C ASP A 57 -14.41 -0.60 1.90
N GLU A 58 -13.69 -0.98 0.85
CA GLU A 58 -13.94 -0.53 -0.51
C GLU A 58 -15.30 -1.03 -1.05
N ILE A 59 -15.80 -2.18 -0.62
CA ILE A 59 -16.99 -2.81 -1.21
C ILE A 59 -18.28 -2.10 -0.75
N TYR A 60 -18.35 -1.68 0.51
CA TYR A 60 -19.58 -1.17 1.11
C TYR A 60 -19.57 0.34 1.33
N GLU A 61 -18.43 0.90 1.74
CA GLU A 61 -18.33 2.31 2.15
C GLU A 61 -17.46 3.13 1.19
N GLY A 62 -16.65 2.44 0.38
CA GLY A 62 -15.68 3.04 -0.52
C GLY A 62 -14.44 3.52 0.23
N ASP A 63 -13.28 3.40 -0.40
CA ASP A 63 -12.02 3.91 0.16
C ASP A 63 -11.59 5.20 -0.55
N ALA A 64 -11.35 6.26 0.23
CA ALA A 64 -11.01 7.57 -0.30
C ALA A 64 -9.63 7.59 -0.98
N THR A 65 -8.69 6.73 -0.58
CA THR A 65 -7.37 6.61 -1.21
C THR A 65 -7.50 5.90 -2.56
N VAL A 66 -8.32 4.86 -2.63
CA VAL A 66 -8.63 4.16 -3.89
C VAL A 66 -9.30 5.12 -4.89
N ALA A 67 -10.33 5.85 -4.48
CA ALA A 67 -11.04 6.79 -5.34
C ALA A 67 -10.12 7.90 -5.88
N GLN A 68 -9.21 8.42 -5.06
CA GLN A 68 -8.20 9.39 -5.48
C GLN A 68 -7.22 8.82 -6.51
N LEU A 69 -6.79 7.57 -6.32
CA LEU A 69 -5.91 6.88 -7.26
C LEU A 69 -6.61 6.69 -8.61
N GLU A 70 -7.84 6.22 -8.62
CA GLU A 70 -8.63 6.00 -9.83
C GLU A 70 -8.88 7.30 -10.58
N GLN A 71 -9.30 8.36 -9.90
CA GLN A 71 -9.52 9.66 -10.53
C GLN A 71 -8.22 10.22 -11.14
N LYS A 72 -7.10 10.08 -10.44
CA LYS A 72 -5.78 10.49 -10.95
C LYS A 72 -5.42 9.69 -12.20
N MET A 73 -5.62 8.37 -12.19
CA MET A 73 -5.31 7.51 -13.33
C MET A 73 -6.23 7.78 -14.52
N ALA A 74 -7.53 7.99 -14.29
CA ALA A 74 -8.49 8.36 -15.33
C ALA A 74 -8.08 9.68 -16.01
N THR A 75 -7.71 10.69 -15.21
CA THR A 75 -7.22 11.99 -15.69
C THR A 75 -5.93 11.83 -16.50
N MET A 76 -4.96 11.07 -15.99
CA MET A 76 -3.68 10.83 -16.67
C MET A 76 -3.84 10.06 -17.99
N ALA A 77 -4.80 9.13 -18.06
CA ALA A 77 -5.08 8.34 -19.25
C ALA A 77 -6.06 9.03 -20.23
N GLY A 78 -6.64 10.18 -19.87
CA GLY A 78 -7.67 10.86 -20.66
C GLY A 78 -8.95 10.03 -20.81
N LYS A 79 -9.33 9.29 -19.77
CA LYS A 79 -10.52 8.43 -19.71
C LYS A 79 -11.54 8.97 -18.72
N GLU A 80 -12.80 8.56 -18.87
CA GLU A 80 -13.89 8.98 -17.98
C GLU A 80 -13.77 8.37 -16.58
N ALA A 81 -13.24 7.15 -16.48
CA ALA A 81 -13.06 6.43 -15.23
C ALA A 81 -11.84 5.49 -15.30
N ALA A 82 -11.36 5.06 -14.14
CA ALA A 82 -10.36 4.01 -13.96
C ALA A 82 -10.80 3.12 -12.80
N LEU A 83 -10.24 1.90 -12.73
CA LEU A 83 -10.54 0.92 -11.68
C LEU A 83 -9.24 0.35 -11.13
N TRP A 84 -9.11 0.32 -9.80
CA TRP A 84 -8.01 -0.37 -9.14
C TRP A 84 -8.28 -1.87 -9.05
N VAL A 85 -7.25 -2.69 -9.32
CA VAL A 85 -7.32 -4.14 -9.20
C VAL A 85 -6.04 -4.69 -8.58
N VAL A 86 -6.10 -5.92 -8.07
CA VAL A 86 -5.00 -6.57 -7.35
C VAL A 86 -3.86 -6.99 -8.28
N SER A 87 -4.13 -7.26 -9.55
CA SER A 87 -3.11 -7.71 -10.50
C SER A 87 -3.44 -7.35 -11.96
N GLY A 88 -2.40 -7.20 -12.77
CA GLY A 88 -2.56 -6.93 -14.21
C GLY A 88 -3.31 -8.03 -14.97
N THR A 89 -3.24 -9.29 -14.53
CA THR A 89 -3.98 -10.40 -15.15
C THR A 89 -5.49 -10.24 -15.04
N GLN A 90 -6.00 -9.51 -14.04
CA GLN A 90 -7.44 -9.24 -13.89
C GLN A 90 -7.94 -8.14 -14.84
N VAL A 91 -7.04 -7.31 -15.38
CA VAL A 91 -7.38 -6.21 -16.30
C VAL A 91 -7.42 -6.68 -17.76
N SER A 92 -6.68 -7.73 -18.10
CA SER A 92 -6.55 -8.24 -19.47
C SER A 92 -7.86 -8.83 -20.00
#